data_AF-A0A6V7LJU3-F1
#
_entry.id   AF-A0A6V7LJU3-F1
#
_cell.length_a   1.000
_cell.length_b   1.000
_cell.length_c   1.000
_cell.angle_alpha   90.00
_cell.angle_beta   90.00
_cell.angle_gamma   90.00
#
_symmetry.space_group_name_H-M   'P 1'
#
loop_
_entity.id
_entity.type
_entity.pdbx_description
1 polymer ?
#
loop_
_entity_poly.entity_id
_entity_poly.type
_entity_poly.pdbx_seq_one_letter_code
_entity_poly.pdbx_strand_id
1 'polypeptide(L)'
;TKERVLELNELNSLAKALDTEKQLANEALRIHSQAQHHAKLDASVAHYVEEEFVEKQAETVRTLAGHTNDLKSLLSDRDASVSIFLFDEYLKKTL
;
A
#
# COMPACT_ATOMS: atom_id res chain seq x y z
N THR A 1 5.78 -7.86 27.00
CA THR A 1 4.35 -8.09 26.68
C THR A 1 3.70 -6.90 25.98
N LYS A 2 3.98 -5.64 26.37
CA LYS A 2 3.47 -4.45 25.63
C LYS A 2 4.17 -4.21 24.29
N GLU A 3 5.49 -4.38 24.22
CA GLU A 3 6.27 -4.21 22.98
C GLU A 3 5.79 -5.14 21.87
N ARG A 4 5.66 -6.44 22.17
CA ARG A 4 5.06 -7.42 21.24
C ARG A 4 3.65 -7.08 20.76
N VAL A 5 2.86 -6.36 21.57
CA VAL A 5 1.52 -5.89 21.17
C VAL A 5 1.62 -4.69 20.23
N LEU A 6 2.55 -3.78 20.48
CA LEU A 6 2.88 -2.68 19.57
C LEU A 6 3.36 -3.24 18.23
N GLU A 7 4.37 -4.13 18.24
CA GLU A 7 4.94 -4.76 17.03
C GLU A 7 3.88 -5.37 16.10
N LEU A 8 2.94 -6.12 16.70
CA LEU A 8 1.82 -6.70 15.96
C LEU A 8 0.88 -5.62 15.43
N ASN A 9 0.71 -4.51 16.14
CA ASN A 9 -0.13 -3.39 15.74
C ASN A 9 0.44 -2.60 14.55
N GLU A 10 1.75 -2.31 14.53
CA GLU A 10 2.35 -1.59 13.38
C GLU A 10 2.33 -2.43 12.10
N LEU A 11 2.69 -3.71 12.19
CA LEU A 11 2.64 -4.62 11.04
C LEU A 11 1.19 -4.82 10.55
N ASN A 12 0.22 -4.96 11.46
CA ASN A 12 -1.19 -5.05 11.10
C ASN A 12 -1.70 -3.75 10.44
N SER A 13 -1.21 -2.59 10.88
CA SER A 13 -1.58 -1.29 10.31
C SER A 13 -1.09 -1.16 8.86
N LEU A 14 0.17 -1.53 8.59
CA LEU A 14 0.71 -1.56 7.23
C LEU A 14 0.00 -2.58 6.34
N ALA A 15 -0.27 -3.78 6.86
CA ALA A 15 -1.01 -4.80 6.12
C ALA A 15 -2.41 -4.31 5.73
N LYS A 16 -3.12 -3.66 6.66
CA LYS A 16 -4.46 -3.10 6.40
C LYS A 16 -4.43 -1.94 5.39
N ALA A 17 -3.42 -1.07 5.48
CA ALA A 17 -3.22 -0.02 4.49
C ALA A 17 -2.96 -0.62 3.09
N LEU A 18 -2.06 -1.60 2.99
CA LEU A 18 -1.75 -2.30 1.74
C LEU A 18 -2.98 -2.97 1.12
N ASP A 19 -3.78 -3.65 1.93
CA ASP A 19 -5.00 -4.30 1.44
C ASP A 19 -6.05 -3.29 0.96
N THR A 20 -6.16 -2.15 1.63
CA THR A 20 -7.06 -1.06 1.22
C THR A 20 -6.62 -0.48 -0.12
N GLU A 21 -5.33 -0.20 -0.30
CA GLU A 21 -4.81 0.33 -1.56
C GLU A 21 -4.95 -0.66 -2.72
N LYS A 22 -4.77 -1.97 -2.47
CA LYS A 22 -5.07 -3.01 -3.46
C LYS A 22 -6.55 -3.04 -3.83
N GLN A 23 -7.46 -2.83 -2.88
CA GLN A 23 -8.90 -2.75 -3.18
C GLN A 23 -9.20 -1.54 -4.07
N LEU A 24 -8.64 -0.37 -3.75
CA LEU A 24 -8.78 0.82 -4.57
C LEU A 24 -8.20 0.64 -5.98
N ALA A 25 -7.06 -0.04 -6.10
CA ALA A 25 -6.46 -0.43 -7.38
C ALA A 25 -7.36 -1.31 -8.23
N ASN A 26 -7.94 -2.34 -7.61
CA ASN A 26 -8.87 -3.23 -8.31
C ASN A 26 -10.14 -2.48 -8.76
N GLU A 27 -10.64 -1.54 -7.95
CA GLU A 27 -11.79 -0.72 -8.32
C GLU A 27 -11.48 0.24 -9.48
N ALA A 28 -10.30 0.86 -9.49
CA ALA A 28 -9.86 1.69 -10.62
C ALA A 28 -9.79 0.86 -11.91
N LEU A 29 -9.18 -0.33 -11.85
CA LEU A 29 -9.13 -1.26 -12.99
C LEU A 29 -10.52 -1.71 -13.44
N ARG A 30 -11.45 -1.92 -12.50
CA ARG A 30 -12.85 -2.27 -12.82
C ARG A 30 -13.55 -1.13 -13.55
N ILE A 31 -13.40 0.11 -13.08
CA ILE A 31 -13.99 1.30 -13.74
C ILE A 31 -13.37 1.49 -15.13
N HIS A 32 -12.05 1.37 -15.24
CA HIS A 32 -11.34 1.44 -16.51
C HIS A 32 -11.86 0.41 -17.53
N SER A 33 -11.98 -0.86 -17.11
CA SER A 33 -12.53 -1.94 -17.95
C SER A 33 -13.98 -1.65 -18.37
N GLN A 34 -14.80 -1.12 -17.47
CA GLN A 34 -16.17 -0.72 -17.79
C GLN A 34 -16.23 0.41 -18.82
N ALA A 35 -15.36 1.41 -18.71
CA ALA A 35 -15.28 2.51 -19.68
C ALA A 35 -14.85 2.02 -21.07
N GLN A 36 -13.92 1.06 -21.13
CA GLN A 36 -13.42 0.46 -22.37
C GLN A 36 -14.38 -0.55 -23.01
N HIS A 37 -15.28 -1.19 -22.26
CA HIS A 37 -16.25 -2.16 -22.81
C HIS A 37 -17.68 -1.62 -22.86
N HIS A 38 -17.89 -0.35 -22.49
CA HIS A 38 -19.20 0.27 -22.60
C HIS A 38 -19.63 0.37 -24.07
N ALA A 39 -20.93 0.21 -24.34
CA ALA A 39 -21.49 0.26 -25.70
C ALA A 39 -21.19 1.57 -26.46
N LYS A 40 -20.84 2.64 -25.72
CA LYS A 40 -20.46 3.94 -26.28
C LYS A 40 -18.96 4.26 -26.21
N LEU A 41 -18.12 3.37 -25.66
CA LEU A 41 -16.67 3.56 -25.42
C LEU A 41 -16.32 4.95 -24.83
N ASP A 42 -16.14 5.02 -23.52
CA ASP A 42 -15.76 6.29 -22.87
C ASP A 42 -14.24 6.40 -22.71
N ALA A 43 -13.57 6.80 -23.79
CA ALA A 43 -12.12 6.96 -23.82
C ALA A 43 -11.61 8.05 -22.86
N SER A 44 -12.42 9.09 -22.60
CA SER A 44 -12.05 10.17 -21.69
C SER A 44 -12.00 9.68 -20.24
N VAL A 45 -13.00 8.92 -19.81
CA VAL A 45 -13.00 8.31 -18.48
C VAL A 45 -11.89 7.27 -18.36
N ALA A 46 -11.69 6.43 -19.39
CA ALA A 46 -10.62 5.43 -19.38
C ALA A 46 -9.24 6.08 -19.19
N HIS A 47 -8.91 7.08 -20.01
CA HIS A 47 -7.64 7.82 -19.93
C HIS A 47 -7.45 8.51 -18.58
N TYR A 48 -8.50 9.16 -18.06
CA TYR A 48 -8.44 9.82 -16.75
C TYR A 48 -8.14 8.82 -15.62
N VAL A 49 -8.75 7.63 -15.67
CA VAL A 49 -8.48 6.59 -14.66
C VAL A 49 -7.05 6.05 -14.75
N GLU A 50 -6.52 5.88 -15.97
CA GLU A 50 -5.12 5.45 -16.16
C GLU A 50 -4.13 6.46 -15.56
N GLU A 51 -4.23 7.74 -15.93
CA GLU A 51 -3.28 8.78 -15.49
C GLU A 51 -3.41 9.13 -14.00
N GLU A 52 -4.65 9.29 -13.52
CA GLU A 52 -4.84 9.85 -12.18
C GLU A 52 -4.87 8.80 -11.06
N PHE A 53 -5.13 7.53 -11.39
CA PHE A 53 -5.34 6.48 -10.39
C PHE A 53 -4.40 5.28 -10.58
N VAL A 54 -4.40 4.65 -11.76
CA VAL A 54 -3.71 3.36 -11.94
C VAL A 54 -2.21 3.46 -11.69
N GLU A 55 -1.55 4.48 -12.24
CA GLU A 55 -0.10 4.68 -12.04
C GLU A 55 0.24 4.95 -10.56
N LYS A 56 -0.48 5.86 -9.92
CA LYS A 56 -0.25 6.25 -8.51
C LYS A 56 -0.53 5.11 -7.53
N GLN A 57 -1.56 4.32 -7.80
CA GLN A 57 -1.89 3.15 -6.98
C GLN A 57 -0.86 2.04 -7.13
N ALA A 58 -0.31 1.82 -8.33
CA ALA A 58 0.76 0.85 -8.52
C ALA A 58 2.01 1.22 -7.69
N GLU A 59 2.40 2.50 -7.68
CA GLU A 59 3.50 3.00 -6.86
C GLU A 59 3.20 2.86 -5.36
N THR A 60 2.01 3.27 -4.93
CA THR A 60 1.60 3.21 -3.52
C THR A 60 1.56 1.77 -2.99
N VAL A 61 0.97 0.84 -3.75
CA VAL A 61 0.93 -0.59 -3.42
C VAL A 61 2.35 -1.16 -3.35
N ARG A 62 3.24 -0.78 -4.26
CA ARG A 62 4.65 -1.20 -4.24
C ARG A 62 5.36 -0.71 -2.97
N THR A 63 5.20 0.56 -2.61
CA THR A 63 5.81 1.16 -1.42
C THR A 63 5.32 0.50 -0.14
N LEU A 64 4.00 0.35 0.03
CA LEU A 64 3.42 -0.31 1.20
C LEU A 64 3.80 -1.79 1.30
N ALA A 65 3.88 -2.50 0.18
CA ALA A 65 4.35 -3.89 0.16
C ALA A 65 5.83 -4.01 0.56
N GLY A 66 6.67 -3.07 0.10
CA GLY A 66 8.06 -2.94 0.53
C GLY A 66 8.17 -2.74 2.03
N HIS A 67 7.51 -1.70 2.56
CA HIS A 67 7.47 -1.40 3.99
C HIS A 67 6.95 -2.56 4.84
N THR A 68 5.91 -3.26 4.40
CA THR A 68 5.36 -4.43 5.10
C THR A 68 6.38 -5.57 5.16
N ASN A 69 7.08 -5.83 4.06
CA ASN A 69 8.10 -6.88 3.99
C ASN A 69 9.33 -6.54 4.85
N ASP A 70 9.80 -5.29 4.76
CA ASP A 70 10.94 -4.80 5.52
C ASP A 70 10.65 -4.88 7.02
N LEU A 71 9.50 -4.36 7.47
CA LEU A 71 9.10 -4.42 8.88
C LEU A 71 8.95 -5.87 9.35
N LYS A 72 8.32 -6.75 8.55
CA LYS A 72 8.20 -8.18 8.89
C LYS A 72 9.58 -8.84 9.07
N SER A 73 10.54 -8.51 8.21
CA SER A 73 11.91 -9.02 8.32
C SER A 73 12.60 -8.48 9.59
N LEU A 74 12.47 -7.18 9.84
CA LEU A 74 13.04 -6.49 11.00
C LEU A 74 12.50 -6.99 12.34
N LEU A 75 11.22 -7.36 12.40
CA LEU A 75 10.59 -7.97 13.58
C LEU A 75 11.03 -9.41 13.85
N SER A 76 11.69 -10.05 12.87
CA SER A 76 12.25 -11.40 13.05
C SER A 76 13.64 -11.38 13.70
N ASP A 77 14.23 -10.20 13.86
CA ASP A 77 15.53 -10.01 14.53
C ASP A 77 15.38 -9.94 16.06
N ARG A 78 16.50 -10.01 16.78
CA ARG A 78 16.55 -10.19 18.23
C ARG A 78 15.97 -9.01 19.02
N ASP A 79 16.02 -7.80 18.46
CA ASP A 79 15.60 -6.54 19.12
C ASP A 79 14.52 -5.80 18.31
N ALA A 80 13.35 -6.41 18.18
CA ALA A 80 12.21 -5.90 17.40
C ALA A 80 11.79 -4.45 17.75
N SER A 81 11.87 -4.05 19.03
CA SER A 81 11.51 -2.70 19.48
C SER A 81 12.45 -1.61 18.93
N VAL A 82 13.75 -1.89 18.85
CA VAL A 82 14.73 -0.98 18.24
C VAL A 82 14.49 -0.92 16.73
N SER A 83 14.21 -2.05 16.10
CA SER A 83 13.91 -2.09 14.67
C SER A 83 12.69 -1.26 14.29
N ILE A 84 11.61 -1.29 15.09
CA ILE A 84 10.43 -0.43 14.88
C ILE A 84 10.81 1.04 15.00
N PHE A 85 11.54 1.41 16.04
CA PHE A 85 11.96 2.80 16.23
C PHE A 85 12.78 3.31 15.04
N LEU A 86 13.75 2.53 14.57
CA LEU A 86 14.55 2.90 13.40
C LEU A 86 13.73 2.96 12.11
N PHE A 87 12.76 2.05 11.96
CA PHE A 87 11.85 2.04 10.83
C PHE A 87 10.94 3.28 10.81
N ASP A 88 10.40 3.68 11.96
CA ASP A 88 9.63 4.92 12.12
C ASP A 88 10.48 6.17 11.78
N GLU A 89 11.73 6.23 12.26
CA GLU A 89 12.66 7.31 11.93
C GLU A 89 13.07 7.34 10.45
N TYR A 90 13.11 6.18 9.80
CA TYR A 90 13.30 6.09 8.35
C TYR A 90 12.09 6.68 7.61
N LEU A 91 10.87 6.24 7.96
CA LEU A 91 9.64 6.71 7.31
C LEU A 91 9.46 8.22 7.42
N LYS A 92 9.75 8.82 8.59
CA LYS A 92 9.68 10.28 8.80
C LYS A 92 10.61 11.09 7.89
N LYS A 93 11.64 10.47 7.31
CA LYS A 93 12.61 11.15 6.42
C LYS A 93 12.30 10.94 4.94
N THR A 94 11.58 9.87 4.62
CA THR A 94 11.30 9.49 3.23
C THR A 94 9.91 9.87 2.75
N LEU A 95 8.98 10.11 3.69
CA LEU A 95 7.65 10.65 3.43
C LEU A 95 7.65 12.17 3.63
#